data_AF-A0A1X2IC51-F1
#
_entry.id   AF-A0A1X2IC51-F1
#
_cell.length_a   1.000
_cell.length_b   1.000
_cell.length_c   1.000
_cell.angle_alpha   90.00
_cell.angle_beta   90.00
_cell.angle_gamma   90.00
#
_symmetry.space_group_name_H-M   'P 1'
#
loop_
_entity.id
_entity.type
_entity.pdbx_description
1 polymer ?
#
loop_
_entity_poly.entity_id
_entity_poly.type
_entity_poly.pdbx_seq_one_letter_code
_entity_poly.pdbx_strand_id
1 'polypeptide(L)'
;MIHLDHLPVELLSLIVTNIDHKGLYHCALVNKQLHAATIPVLWRSPKVDDGSSILRITKGLSLARSSLGLYIRKLCFDKELLDSALLLFLDHATLLEELTILHAELISDKSIQQLSRRCPQLKKLRLYNANITHRSVHYLGQRCHHLRELALKGCHRLLPITLLPFADCPLEYLDLSECRWLTVEDTALDLVQFNRLTHLELVCCRTINLKFIQQLLPPPSPPSLDGSIQSSLSSSSTTTTTTTNVNATTISTSTPLPLLTYFAITGTPDINDHVITPFIKSHTALESLHLLKCSITDATLDTISTYLPTTIHALGLFGCENITSHAVRKLIRACPHLLMIGLENCLLPLHAFPEVTGRDGRYVQILGYADIMAIRSNPDTTTTTTTNSTVEEEEGIMHINDGDNDMDMDDDGNNNNNNDDDDDGNDNDNDMNMDAGNDDMNHNLEQTTAVPPQGNEINDGMDEVRALVLSLADNTHYSI
;
A
#
# COMPACT_ATOMS: atom_id res chain seq x y z
N MET A 1 27.89 16.24 -37.39
CA MET A 1 27.84 15.47 -36.13
C MET A 1 27.81 16.47 -34.99
N ILE A 2 26.76 16.47 -34.17
CA ILE A 2 26.71 17.27 -32.95
C ILE A 2 27.67 16.59 -31.97
N HIS A 3 28.80 17.24 -31.66
CA HIS A 3 29.70 16.74 -30.63
C HIS A 3 29.01 16.91 -29.27
N LEU A 4 28.74 15.80 -28.58
CA LEU A 4 28.22 15.83 -27.20
C LEU A 4 29.12 16.64 -26.26
N ASP A 5 30.39 16.85 -26.63
CA ASP A 5 31.39 17.63 -25.89
C ASP A 5 31.08 19.15 -25.81
N HIS A 6 30.10 19.63 -26.60
CA HIS A 6 29.66 21.04 -26.62
C HIS A 6 28.32 21.27 -25.93
N LEU A 7 27.69 20.24 -25.38
CA LEU A 7 26.45 20.41 -24.63
C LEU A 7 26.75 21.08 -23.27
N PRO A 8 25.94 22.08 -22.87
CA PRO A 8 25.95 22.60 -21.50
C PRO A 8 25.78 21.47 -20.48
N VAL A 9 26.42 21.62 -19.31
CA VAL A 9 26.42 20.58 -18.27
C VAL A 9 25.01 20.28 -17.75
N GLU A 10 24.12 21.27 -17.83
CA GLU A 10 22.70 21.17 -17.48
C GLU A 10 21.97 20.22 -18.43
N LEU A 11 22.20 20.34 -19.74
CA LEU A 11 21.60 19.44 -20.74
C LEU A 11 22.18 18.03 -20.62
N LEU A 12 23.49 17.89 -20.37
CA LEU A 12 24.10 16.59 -20.10
C LEU A 12 23.52 15.94 -18.84
N SER A 13 23.30 16.71 -17.78
CA SER A 13 22.69 16.20 -16.54
C SER A 13 21.26 15.69 -16.78
N LEU A 14 20.47 16.42 -17.57
CA LEU A 14 19.11 16.02 -17.96
C LEU A 14 19.12 14.76 -18.83
N ILE A 15 20.05 14.65 -19.78
CA ILE A 15 20.18 13.45 -20.60
C ILE A 15 20.49 12.25 -19.71
N VAL A 16 21.51 12.35 -18.86
CA VAL A 16 21.95 11.27 -17.98
C VAL A 16 20.86 10.83 -17.00
N THR A 17 20.02 11.74 -16.48
CA THR A 17 18.92 11.35 -15.59
C THR A 17 17.85 10.47 -16.24
N ASN A 18 17.80 10.43 -17.58
CA ASN A 18 16.86 9.60 -18.34
C ASN A 18 17.46 8.28 -18.83
N ILE A 19 18.73 7.99 -18.49
CA ILE A 19 19.42 6.77 -18.90
C ILE A 19 19.26 5.71 -17.80
N ASP A 20 19.05 4.46 -18.22
CA ASP A 20 18.97 3.33 -17.32
C ASP A 20 20.30 3.07 -16.59
N HIS A 21 20.25 2.36 -15.46
CA HIS A 21 21.43 2.17 -14.62
C HIS A 21 22.60 1.47 -15.36
N LYS A 22 22.31 0.62 -16.35
CA LYS A 22 23.33 -0.02 -17.18
C LYS A 22 23.93 0.97 -18.18
N GLY A 23 23.12 1.79 -18.83
CA GLY A 23 23.58 2.87 -19.71
C GLY A 23 24.45 3.89 -18.98
N LEU A 24 24.14 4.23 -17.72
CA LEU A 24 24.97 5.12 -16.90
C LEU A 24 26.41 4.63 -16.76
N TYR A 25 26.63 3.32 -16.54
CA TYR A 25 27.97 2.77 -16.49
C TYR A 25 28.74 2.97 -17.80
N HIS A 26 28.08 2.78 -18.93
CA HIS A 26 28.69 3.00 -20.24
C HIS A 26 29.01 4.49 -20.44
N CYS A 27 28.07 5.38 -20.13
CA CYS A 27 28.25 6.83 -20.22
C CYS A 27 29.44 7.32 -19.38
N ALA A 28 29.64 6.75 -18.19
CA ALA A 28 30.76 7.09 -17.32
C ALA A 28 32.14 6.75 -17.91
N LEU A 29 32.20 5.90 -18.94
CA LEU A 29 33.43 5.45 -19.60
C LEU A 29 33.70 6.14 -20.95
N VAL A 30 32.74 6.91 -21.49
CA VAL A 30 32.86 7.52 -22.84
C VAL A 30 33.87 8.68 -22.85
N ASN A 31 33.64 9.71 -22.03
CA ASN A 31 34.50 10.90 -21.96
C ASN A 31 34.44 11.56 -20.57
N LYS A 32 35.29 12.56 -20.34
CA LYS A 32 35.40 13.25 -19.04
C LYS A 32 34.14 14.03 -18.64
N GLN A 33 33.42 14.63 -19.60
CA GLN A 33 32.22 15.42 -19.30
C GLN A 33 31.05 14.50 -18.91
N LEU A 34 30.82 13.44 -19.67
CA LEU A 34 29.83 12.41 -19.36
C LEU A 34 30.18 11.69 -18.06
N HIS A 35 31.45 11.41 -17.79
CA HIS A 35 31.90 10.90 -16.51
C HIS A 35 31.50 11.84 -15.35
N ALA A 36 31.81 13.12 -15.45
CA ALA A 36 31.48 14.10 -14.42
C ALA A 36 29.96 14.27 -14.21
N ALA A 37 29.16 14.21 -15.29
CA ALA A 37 27.70 14.27 -15.21
C ALA A 37 27.08 12.97 -14.66
N THR A 38 27.67 11.81 -14.95
CA THR A 38 27.09 10.49 -14.63
C THR A 38 27.39 10.03 -13.22
N ILE A 39 28.59 10.28 -12.70
CA ILE A 39 28.99 9.80 -11.37
C ILE A 39 28.01 10.24 -10.25
N PRO A 40 27.59 11.51 -10.16
CA PRO A 40 26.61 11.92 -9.16
C PRO A 40 25.27 11.19 -9.27
N VAL A 41 24.80 10.90 -10.49
CA VAL A 41 23.54 10.20 -10.75
C VAL A 41 23.65 8.72 -10.36
N LEU A 42 24.75 8.07 -10.77
CA LEU A 42 25.02 6.67 -10.46
C LEU A 42 25.12 6.42 -8.94
N TRP A 43 25.77 7.34 -8.23
CA TRP A 43 25.95 7.24 -6.77
C TRP A 43 24.77 7.80 -5.97
N ARG A 44 23.73 8.34 -6.61
CA ARG A 44 22.56 8.89 -5.91
C ARG A 44 21.75 7.80 -5.18
N SER A 45 21.63 6.63 -5.81
CA SER A 45 20.90 5.48 -5.30
C SER A 45 21.64 4.19 -5.67
N PRO A 46 22.81 3.92 -5.03
CA PRO A 46 23.60 2.74 -5.36
C PRO A 46 22.79 1.47 -5.06
N LYS A 47 22.83 0.51 -5.98
CA LYS A 47 22.24 -0.81 -5.74
C LYS A 47 23.11 -1.59 -4.76
N VAL A 48 22.50 -2.08 -3.69
CA VAL A 48 23.17 -2.85 -2.64
C VAL A 48 22.43 -4.14 -2.42
N ASP A 49 22.96 -5.23 -2.98
CA ASP A 49 22.24 -6.50 -3.04
C ASP A 49 22.33 -7.33 -1.75
N ASP A 50 23.29 -7.04 -0.86
CA ASP A 50 23.44 -7.71 0.44
C ASP A 50 24.39 -6.97 1.41
N GLY A 51 24.46 -7.49 2.64
CA GLY A 51 25.38 -7.03 3.70
C GLY A 51 26.87 -7.11 3.34
N SER A 52 27.28 -7.96 2.40
CA SER A 52 28.68 -8.03 1.95
C SER A 52 29.00 -6.91 0.95
N SER A 53 28.03 -6.57 0.11
CA SER A 53 28.08 -5.55 -0.92
C SER A 53 28.21 -4.18 -0.30
N ILE A 54 27.46 -3.89 0.78
CA ILE A 54 27.64 -2.66 1.55
C ILE A 54 29.05 -2.55 2.12
N LEU A 55 29.61 -3.62 2.70
CA LEU A 55 30.97 -3.57 3.24
C LEU A 55 32.02 -3.33 2.15
N ARG A 56 31.84 -3.92 0.97
CA ARG A 56 32.71 -3.67 -0.20
C ARG A 56 32.59 -2.22 -0.68
N ILE A 57 31.37 -1.68 -0.75
CA ILE A 57 31.12 -0.29 -1.12
C ILE A 57 31.74 0.63 -0.08
N THR A 58 31.52 0.41 1.22
CA THR A 58 32.13 1.17 2.31
C THR A 58 33.66 1.16 2.22
N LYS A 59 34.27 0.00 1.95
CA LYS A 59 35.71 -0.11 1.73
C LYS A 59 36.16 0.66 0.49
N GLY A 60 35.37 0.64 -0.58
CA GLY A 60 35.62 1.46 -1.76
C GLY A 60 35.54 2.96 -1.47
N LEU A 61 34.53 3.38 -0.70
CA LEU A 61 34.31 4.76 -0.28
C LEU A 61 35.43 5.28 0.63
N SER A 62 35.95 4.44 1.52
CA SER A 62 37.06 4.83 2.41
C SER A 62 38.40 4.94 1.68
N LEU A 63 38.59 4.20 0.58
CA LEU A 63 39.78 4.26 -0.27
C LEU A 63 39.68 5.32 -1.37
N ALA A 64 38.48 5.76 -1.73
CA ALA A 64 38.26 6.73 -2.78
C ALA A 64 38.81 8.12 -2.38
N ARG A 65 39.54 8.77 -3.30
CA ARG A 65 40.03 10.15 -3.11
C ARG A 65 38.91 11.18 -3.18
N SER A 66 37.82 10.85 -3.87
CA SER A 66 36.63 11.68 -4.02
C SER A 66 35.57 11.26 -3.00
N SER A 67 34.86 12.24 -2.42
CA SER A 67 33.77 12.03 -1.46
C SER A 67 32.49 11.52 -2.12
N LEU A 68 32.55 10.36 -2.78
CA LEU A 68 31.43 9.74 -3.51
C LEU A 68 30.21 9.50 -2.60
N GLY A 69 30.44 9.23 -1.32
CA GLY A 69 29.39 9.07 -0.32
C GLY A 69 28.49 10.30 -0.16
N LEU A 70 28.99 11.50 -0.50
CA LEU A 70 28.19 12.74 -0.47
C LEU A 70 27.16 12.83 -1.60
N TYR A 71 27.21 11.96 -2.60
CA TYR A 71 26.15 11.88 -3.63
C TYR A 71 25.00 10.98 -3.21
N ILE A 72 25.21 10.10 -2.24
CA ILE A 72 24.21 9.12 -1.81
C ILE A 72 23.04 9.84 -1.17
N ARG A 73 21.84 9.60 -1.71
CA ARG A 73 20.57 10.15 -1.23
C ARG A 73 19.58 9.07 -0.86
N LYS A 74 19.61 7.93 -1.55
CA LYS A 74 18.65 6.85 -1.37
C LYS A 74 19.38 5.52 -1.16
N LEU A 75 18.89 4.73 -0.22
CA LEU A 75 19.34 3.36 0.01
C LEU A 75 18.14 2.46 0.28
N CYS A 76 18.17 1.29 -0.35
CA CYS A 76 17.22 0.23 -0.13
C CYS A 76 18.01 -1.06 0.12
N PHE A 77 17.62 -1.79 1.16
CA PHE A 77 18.16 -3.10 1.50
C PHE A 77 17.01 -4.10 1.52
N ASP A 78 17.09 -5.07 0.61
CA ASP A 78 16.15 -6.17 0.43
C ASP A 78 16.58 -7.46 1.16
N LYS A 79 17.70 -7.41 1.89
CA LYS A 79 18.24 -8.51 2.70
C LYS A 79 18.65 -8.02 4.08
N GLU A 80 18.93 -8.98 4.95
CA GLU A 80 19.38 -8.74 6.32
C GLU A 80 20.60 -7.80 6.36
N LEU A 81 20.50 -6.77 7.21
CA LEU A 81 21.56 -5.80 7.43
C LEU A 81 21.93 -5.72 8.92
N LEU A 82 23.21 -5.94 9.21
CA LEU A 82 23.75 -5.79 10.56
C LEU A 82 23.97 -4.32 10.92
N ASP A 83 23.71 -3.97 12.18
CA ASP A 83 24.04 -2.66 12.75
C ASP A 83 25.47 -2.22 12.43
N SER A 84 26.46 -3.11 12.55
CA SER A 84 27.88 -2.79 12.31
C SER A 84 28.14 -2.36 10.87
N ALA A 85 27.49 -3.00 9.90
CA ALA A 85 27.63 -2.66 8.48
C ALA A 85 26.99 -1.29 8.18
N LEU A 86 25.78 -1.05 8.70
CA LEU A 86 25.10 0.23 8.56
C LEU A 86 25.90 1.37 9.20
N LEU A 87 26.41 1.17 10.41
CA LEU A 87 27.21 2.16 11.13
C LEU A 87 28.46 2.59 10.35
N LEU A 88 29.22 1.63 9.81
CA LEU A 88 30.41 1.92 9.01
C LEU A 88 30.05 2.69 7.73
N PHE A 89 28.90 2.40 7.13
CA PHE A 89 28.45 3.07 5.92
C PHE A 89 27.98 4.50 6.18
N LEU A 90 27.28 4.76 7.30
CA LEU A 90 26.75 6.07 7.65
C LEU A 90 27.82 7.14 7.86
N ASP A 91 29.07 6.76 8.14
CA ASP A 91 30.20 7.70 8.20
C ASP A 91 30.53 8.33 6.83
N HIS A 92 30.11 7.70 5.73
CA HIS A 92 30.33 8.19 4.37
C HIS A 92 29.10 8.83 3.72
N ALA A 93 27.89 8.43 4.13
CA ALA A 93 26.62 8.84 3.52
C ALA A 93 25.82 9.83 4.40
N THR A 94 26.41 10.97 4.73
CA THR A 94 25.82 11.96 5.67
C THR A 94 24.67 12.80 5.09
N LEU A 95 24.47 12.75 3.78
CA LEU A 95 23.40 13.47 3.08
C LEU A 95 22.24 12.54 2.69
N LEU A 96 22.08 11.41 3.37
CA LEU A 96 21.02 10.45 3.11
C LEU A 96 19.64 11.09 3.36
N GLU A 97 18.75 10.92 2.39
CA GLU A 97 17.37 11.42 2.42
C GLU A 97 16.37 10.27 2.56
N GLU A 98 16.68 9.09 2.01
CA GLU A 98 15.76 7.95 2.00
C GLU A 98 16.49 6.66 2.40
N LEU A 99 15.97 5.98 3.42
CA LEU A 99 16.48 4.68 3.88
C LEU A 99 15.32 3.69 4.01
N THR A 100 15.42 2.58 3.29
CA THR A 100 14.50 1.43 3.40
C THR A 100 15.28 0.17 3.75
N ILE A 101 14.87 -0.53 4.80
CA ILE A 101 15.43 -1.83 5.21
C ILE A 101 14.25 -2.80 5.41
N LEU A 102 14.09 -3.75 4.47
CA LEU A 102 12.96 -4.69 4.45
C LEU A 102 13.10 -5.85 5.45
N HIS A 103 14.34 -6.20 5.82
CA HIS A 103 14.67 -7.22 6.81
C HIS A 103 15.56 -6.60 7.89
N ALA A 104 14.94 -5.81 8.76
CA ALA A 104 15.63 -5.00 9.77
C ALA A 104 15.72 -5.70 11.14
N GLU A 105 15.53 -7.02 11.24
CA GLU A 105 15.52 -7.78 12.50
C GLU A 105 16.82 -7.60 13.31
N LEU A 106 17.92 -7.34 12.61
CA LEU A 106 19.27 -7.14 13.17
C LEU A 106 19.63 -5.66 13.40
N ILE A 107 18.69 -4.74 13.13
CA ILE A 107 18.83 -3.30 13.36
C ILE A 107 18.32 -2.96 14.77
N SER A 108 19.13 -2.20 15.52
CA SER A 108 18.82 -1.80 16.90
C SER A 108 18.93 -0.27 17.10
N ASP A 109 18.60 0.18 18.31
CA ASP A 109 18.73 1.59 18.71
C ASP A 109 20.12 2.19 18.44
N LYS A 110 21.17 1.37 18.39
CA LYS A 110 22.56 1.82 18.15
C LYS A 110 22.74 2.45 16.78
N SER A 111 22.29 1.77 15.72
CA SER A 111 22.42 2.30 14.36
C SER A 111 21.47 3.45 14.10
N ILE A 112 20.25 3.41 14.64
CA ILE A 112 19.28 4.50 14.52
C ILE A 112 19.76 5.78 15.22
N GLN A 113 20.42 5.66 16.37
CA GLN A 113 21.04 6.81 17.04
C GLN A 113 22.10 7.48 16.16
N GLN A 114 22.92 6.70 15.44
CA GLN A 114 23.93 7.26 14.55
C GLN A 114 23.31 7.80 13.27
N LEU A 115 22.29 7.11 12.73
CA LEU A 115 21.51 7.58 11.58
C LEU A 115 20.97 8.98 11.85
N SER A 116 20.29 9.20 12.98
CA SER A 116 19.70 10.50 13.29
C SER A 116 20.75 11.60 13.54
N ARG A 117 21.94 11.23 14.03
CA ARG A 117 23.06 12.17 14.23
C ARG A 117 23.76 12.56 12.94
N ARG A 118 23.90 11.61 12.00
CA ARG A 118 24.65 11.79 10.76
C ARG A 118 23.80 12.31 9.60
N CYS A 119 22.51 11.97 9.58
CA CYS A 119 21.60 12.23 8.46
C CYS A 119 20.34 13.02 8.91
N PRO A 120 20.47 14.30 9.33
CA PRO A 120 19.33 15.11 9.76
C PRO A 120 18.39 15.54 8.61
N GLN A 121 18.78 15.27 7.36
CA GLN A 121 18.00 15.56 6.14
C GLN A 121 17.10 14.38 5.72
N LEU A 122 16.96 13.38 6.58
CA LEU A 122 16.15 12.20 6.28
C LEU A 122 14.68 12.58 6.07
N LYS A 123 14.16 12.20 4.91
CA LYS A 123 12.78 12.42 4.45
C LYS A 123 11.96 11.13 4.47
N LYS A 124 12.60 9.97 4.25
CA LYS A 124 11.95 8.66 4.22
C LYS A 124 12.72 7.66 5.06
N LEU A 125 12.02 7.00 5.99
CA LEU A 125 12.54 5.90 6.78
C LEU A 125 11.54 4.75 6.81
N ARG A 126 11.90 3.62 6.22
CA ARG A 126 11.11 2.38 6.28
C ARG A 126 11.93 1.28 6.94
N LEU A 127 11.45 0.75 8.07
CA LEU A 127 12.12 -0.27 8.87
C LEU A 127 11.12 -1.39 9.18
N TYR A 128 11.36 -2.59 8.63
CA TYR A 128 10.43 -3.71 8.76
C TYR A 128 11.02 -4.74 9.74
N ASN A 129 10.23 -5.14 10.74
CA ASN A 129 10.60 -6.06 11.82
C ASN A 129 11.80 -5.60 12.67
N ALA A 130 12.06 -4.28 12.73
CA ALA A 130 13.24 -3.77 13.44
C ALA A 130 13.15 -3.93 14.96
N ASN A 131 14.30 -4.25 15.58
CA ASN A 131 14.43 -4.46 17.01
C ASN A 131 14.68 -3.14 17.78
N ILE A 132 13.91 -2.11 17.45
CA ILE A 132 14.05 -0.74 17.96
C ILE A 132 13.10 -0.46 19.12
N THR A 133 13.45 0.51 19.96
CA THR A 133 12.63 0.95 21.11
C THR A 133 12.28 2.44 21.00
N HIS A 134 11.53 2.94 21.98
CA HIS A 134 11.23 4.38 22.12
C HIS A 134 12.49 5.29 22.13
N ARG A 135 13.68 4.75 22.41
CA ARG A 135 14.94 5.49 22.28
C ARG A 135 15.25 5.88 20.83
N SER A 136 15.12 4.94 19.90
CA SER A 136 15.29 5.19 18.46
C SER A 136 14.39 6.32 17.98
N VAL A 137 13.12 6.22 18.34
CA VAL A 137 12.08 7.19 18.02
C VAL A 137 12.44 8.57 18.56
N HIS A 138 12.86 8.65 19.82
CA HIS A 138 13.29 9.91 20.43
C HIS A 138 14.49 10.52 19.70
N TYR A 139 15.48 9.70 19.31
CA TYR A 139 16.64 10.17 18.55
C TYR A 139 16.26 10.70 17.17
N LEU A 140 15.29 10.07 16.50
CA LEU A 140 14.79 10.49 15.19
C LEU A 140 13.99 11.79 15.32
N GLY A 141 13.00 11.85 16.22
CA GLY A 141 12.16 13.03 16.43
C GLY A 141 12.95 14.29 16.83
N GLN A 142 14.09 14.13 17.52
CA GLN A 142 14.96 15.25 17.90
C GLN A 142 15.82 15.85 16.78
N ARG A 143 15.99 15.16 15.65
CA ARG A 143 17.00 15.54 14.64
C ARG A 143 16.49 15.48 13.20
N CYS A 144 15.59 14.56 12.90
CA CYS A 144 15.09 14.30 11.57
C CYS A 144 13.75 15.03 11.33
N HIS A 145 13.75 16.35 11.46
CA HIS A 145 12.53 17.17 11.33
C HIS A 145 11.98 17.28 9.89
N HIS A 146 12.69 16.74 8.90
CA HIS A 146 12.28 16.73 7.50
C HIS A 146 11.57 15.43 7.09
N LEU A 147 11.30 14.55 8.05
CA LEU A 147 10.70 13.25 7.79
C LEU A 147 9.27 13.44 7.26
N ARG A 148 9.00 12.81 6.11
CA ARG A 148 7.72 12.80 5.41
C ARG A 148 7.12 11.41 5.33
N GLU A 149 7.96 10.40 5.14
CA GLU A 149 7.53 9.00 5.14
C GLU A 149 8.17 8.23 6.29
N LEU A 150 7.33 7.60 7.10
CA LEU A 150 7.74 6.72 8.18
C LEU A 150 6.98 5.40 8.09
N ALA A 151 7.70 4.29 7.93
CA ALA A 151 7.13 2.94 8.05
C ALA A 151 7.87 2.17 9.14
N LEU A 152 7.13 1.70 10.15
CA LEU A 152 7.65 0.93 11.28
C LEU A 152 6.97 -0.45 11.36
N LYS A 153 6.71 -1.05 10.20
CA LYS A 153 6.00 -2.33 10.06
C LYS A 153 6.65 -3.43 10.92
N GLY A 154 5.85 -4.14 11.70
CA GLY A 154 6.32 -5.26 12.54
C GLY A 154 7.30 -4.87 13.67
N CYS A 155 7.49 -3.58 13.97
CA CYS A 155 8.40 -3.14 15.04
C CYS A 155 7.75 -3.32 16.43
N HIS A 156 7.80 -4.54 16.99
CA HIS A 156 7.01 -4.92 18.16
C HIS A 156 7.49 -4.38 19.53
N ARG A 157 8.69 -3.79 19.62
CA ARG A 157 9.28 -3.33 20.91
C ARG A 157 9.06 -1.84 21.22
N LEU A 158 8.25 -1.19 20.41
CA LEU A 158 7.82 0.20 20.61
C LEU A 158 6.70 0.28 21.66
N LEU A 159 6.32 1.50 22.01
CA LEU A 159 5.30 1.81 23.03
C LEU A 159 4.26 2.79 22.45
N PRO A 160 3.03 2.89 22.98
CA PRO A 160 2.00 3.79 22.46
C PRO A 160 2.46 5.23 22.23
N ILE A 161 3.31 5.78 23.12
CA ILE A 161 3.88 7.14 23.04
C ILE A 161 4.90 7.37 21.90
N THR A 162 5.00 6.44 20.95
CA THR A 162 6.02 6.45 19.89
C THR A 162 5.78 7.52 18.83
N LEU A 163 4.54 7.98 18.62
CA LEU A 163 4.28 8.95 17.55
C LEU A 163 4.54 10.39 18.01
N LEU A 164 4.45 10.68 19.31
CA LEU A 164 4.67 12.03 19.87
C LEU A 164 5.96 12.73 19.41
N PRO A 165 7.15 12.09 19.39
CA PRO A 165 8.38 12.75 18.94
C PRO A 165 8.36 13.19 17.47
N PHE A 166 7.42 12.67 16.67
CA PHE A 166 7.27 13.03 15.27
C PHE A 166 6.21 14.11 15.03
N ALA A 167 5.52 14.61 16.06
CA ALA A 167 4.44 15.60 15.91
C ALA A 167 4.86 16.86 15.12
N ASP A 168 6.13 17.28 15.27
CA ASP A 168 6.69 18.45 14.54
C ASP A 168 7.18 18.11 13.13
N CYS A 169 7.16 16.83 12.72
CA CYS A 169 7.57 16.41 11.39
C CYS A 169 6.42 16.58 10.38
N PRO A 170 6.70 17.00 9.14
CA PRO A 170 5.69 17.12 8.09
C PRO A 170 5.37 15.73 7.50
N LEU A 171 4.91 14.79 8.33
CA LEU A 171 4.58 13.43 7.89
C LEU A 171 3.39 13.43 6.92
N GLU A 172 3.63 12.82 5.77
CA GLU A 172 2.68 12.60 4.66
C GLU A 172 2.30 11.11 4.58
N TYR A 173 3.23 10.20 4.92
CA TYR A 173 3.04 8.75 4.88
C TYR A 173 3.40 8.10 6.22
N LEU A 174 2.49 7.28 6.74
CA LEU A 174 2.65 6.51 7.96
C LEU A 174 2.13 5.08 7.81
N ASP A 175 3.03 4.11 7.95
CA ASP A 175 2.70 2.68 8.00
C ASP A 175 3.13 2.09 9.35
N LEU A 176 2.14 1.64 10.12
CA LEU A 176 2.32 0.98 11.42
C LEU A 176 1.75 -0.44 11.40
N SER A 177 1.69 -1.07 10.24
CA SER A 177 1.19 -2.43 10.08
C SER A 177 1.92 -3.43 10.97
N GLU A 178 1.19 -4.45 11.41
CA GLU A 178 1.69 -5.54 12.27
C GLU A 178 2.27 -5.07 13.62
N CYS A 179 1.99 -3.82 14.01
CA CYS A 179 2.43 -3.29 15.30
C CYS A 179 1.48 -3.72 16.43
N ARG A 180 2.03 -4.42 17.44
CA ARG A 180 1.28 -4.91 18.61
C ARG A 180 1.21 -3.92 19.78
N TRP A 181 1.95 -2.82 19.69
CA TRP A 181 2.09 -1.82 20.74
C TRP A 181 1.06 -0.69 20.63
N LEU A 182 0.30 -0.63 19.54
CA LEU A 182 -0.73 0.39 19.34
C LEU A 182 -1.87 0.21 20.34
N THR A 183 -2.42 1.31 20.84
CA THR A 183 -3.67 1.35 21.60
C THR A 183 -4.66 2.23 20.84
N VAL A 184 -5.96 2.04 21.07
CA VAL A 184 -6.96 2.87 20.39
C VAL A 184 -6.80 4.33 20.77
N GLU A 185 -6.76 4.62 22.08
CA GLU A 185 -6.80 5.97 22.62
C GLU A 185 -5.54 6.78 22.29
N ASP A 186 -4.36 6.22 22.52
CA ASP A 186 -3.11 6.98 22.29
C ASP A 186 -2.85 7.15 20.79
N THR A 187 -3.09 6.11 19.97
CA THR A 187 -2.86 6.18 18.53
C THR A 187 -3.75 7.22 17.87
N ALA A 188 -5.04 7.26 18.21
CA ALA A 188 -5.94 8.27 17.63
C ALA A 188 -5.57 9.69 18.09
N LEU A 189 -5.22 9.87 19.37
CA LEU A 189 -4.81 11.17 19.91
C LEU A 189 -3.53 11.70 19.24
N ASP A 190 -2.57 10.81 18.98
CA ASP A 190 -1.34 11.16 18.27
C ASP A 190 -1.61 11.46 16.80
N LEU A 191 -2.45 10.66 16.13
CA LEU A 191 -2.73 10.83 14.70
C LEU A 191 -3.42 12.15 14.36
N VAL A 192 -4.27 12.67 15.24
CA VAL A 192 -4.94 13.97 15.06
C VAL A 192 -3.94 15.12 14.89
N GLN A 193 -2.71 14.97 15.38
CA GLN A 193 -1.66 15.98 15.25
C GLN A 193 -1.06 16.03 13.83
N PHE A 194 -1.14 14.94 13.06
CA PHE A 194 -0.59 14.84 11.70
C PHE A 194 -1.57 15.37 10.64
N ASN A 195 -1.71 16.69 10.57
CA ASN A 195 -2.58 17.39 9.62
C ASN A 195 -2.10 17.36 8.15
N ARG A 196 -0.89 16.85 7.88
CA ARG A 196 -0.33 16.66 6.52
C ARG A 196 -0.42 15.23 6.02
N LEU A 197 -0.92 14.31 6.85
CA LEU A 197 -0.93 12.89 6.52
C LEU A 197 -1.90 12.62 5.36
N THR A 198 -1.36 12.08 4.27
CA THR A 198 -2.12 11.66 3.10
C THR A 198 -2.26 10.15 3.05
N HIS A 199 -1.34 9.39 3.65
CA HIS A 199 -1.31 7.94 3.61
C HIS A 199 -1.19 7.35 5.02
N LEU A 200 -2.16 6.52 5.41
CA LEU A 200 -2.18 5.82 6.69
C LEU A 200 -2.49 4.33 6.49
N GLU A 201 -1.59 3.48 7.00
CA GLU A 201 -1.75 2.03 6.98
C GLU A 201 -1.66 1.42 8.39
N LEU A 202 -2.71 0.67 8.76
CA LEU A 202 -2.89 0.02 10.06
C LEU A 202 -3.38 -1.43 9.86
N VAL A 203 -2.62 -2.20 9.08
CA VAL A 203 -2.98 -3.58 8.70
C VAL A 203 -2.44 -4.58 9.72
N CYS A 204 -3.21 -5.62 10.06
CA CYS A 204 -2.88 -6.64 11.05
C CYS A 204 -2.57 -6.09 12.46
N CYS A 205 -3.13 -4.92 12.81
CA CYS A 205 -3.01 -4.31 14.13
C CYS A 205 -4.12 -4.80 15.07
N ARG A 206 -3.84 -5.82 15.90
CA ARG A 206 -4.84 -6.53 16.73
C ARG A 206 -5.65 -5.66 17.70
N THR A 207 -5.12 -4.50 18.08
CA THR A 207 -5.72 -3.61 19.08
C THR A 207 -6.58 -2.53 18.46
N ILE A 208 -6.40 -2.23 17.17
CA ILE A 208 -7.16 -1.22 16.45
C ILE A 208 -8.53 -1.82 16.09
N ASN A 209 -9.61 -1.16 16.51
CA ASN A 209 -10.98 -1.64 16.38
C ASN A 209 -11.93 -0.50 16.02
N LEU A 210 -13.26 -0.71 16.11
CA LEU A 210 -14.24 0.31 15.73
C LEU A 210 -14.05 1.67 16.45
N LYS A 211 -13.62 1.64 17.72
CA LYS A 211 -13.49 2.86 18.55
C LYS A 211 -12.41 3.79 18.01
N PHE A 212 -11.38 3.22 17.38
CA PHE A 212 -10.34 3.99 16.71
C PHE A 212 -10.93 4.84 15.57
N ILE A 213 -11.72 4.22 14.70
CA ILE A 213 -12.38 4.93 13.58
C ILE A 213 -13.31 6.02 14.14
N GLN A 214 -14.06 5.74 15.21
CA GLN A 214 -14.93 6.73 15.86
C GLN A 214 -14.17 7.96 16.38
N GLN A 215 -12.93 7.78 16.87
CA GLN A 215 -12.10 8.89 17.33
C GLN A 215 -11.50 9.72 16.19
N LEU A 216 -11.49 9.19 14.97
CA LEU A 216 -11.11 9.92 13.76
C LEU A 216 -12.30 10.67 13.12
N LEU A 217 -13.51 10.58 13.68
CA LEU A 217 -14.65 11.34 13.21
C LEU A 217 -14.61 12.79 13.72
N PRO A 218 -15.14 13.74 12.94
CA PRO A 218 -15.28 15.11 13.43
C PRO A 218 -16.17 15.15 14.68
N PRO A 219 -15.87 16.03 15.66
CA PRO A 219 -16.67 16.13 16.87
C PRO A 219 -18.12 16.50 16.52
N PRO A 220 -19.12 15.95 17.23
CA PRO A 220 -20.51 16.30 16.99
C PRO A 220 -20.69 17.81 17.16
N SER A 221 -21.32 18.45 16.17
CA SER A 221 -21.64 19.88 16.23
C SER A 221 -22.39 20.19 17.53
N PRO A 222 -22.00 21.25 18.29
CA PRO A 222 -22.72 21.59 19.51
C PRO A 222 -24.20 21.84 19.19
N PRO A 223 -25.14 21.38 20.04
CA PRO A 223 -26.54 21.71 19.85
C PRO A 223 -26.67 23.23 19.84
N SER A 224 -27.27 23.76 18.78
CA SER A 224 -27.58 25.17 18.66
C SER A 224 -28.36 25.61 19.90
N LEU A 225 -27.75 26.47 20.74
CA LEU A 225 -28.48 27.20 21.78
C LEU A 225 -29.40 28.19 21.08
N ASP A 226 -30.59 27.73 20.71
CA ASP A 226 -31.70 28.61 20.39
C ASP A 226 -32.57 28.76 21.65
N GLY A 227 -32.56 29.97 22.21
CA GLY A 227 -33.69 30.58 22.93
C GLY A 227 -34.03 30.11 24.35
N SER A 228 -33.87 31.04 25.31
CA SER A 228 -34.55 31.15 26.63
C SER A 228 -34.08 30.17 27.73
N ILE A 229 -33.60 30.60 28.91
CA ILE A 229 -34.24 31.47 29.90
C ILE A 229 -33.16 32.14 30.79
N GLN A 230 -33.33 33.44 31.05
CA GLN A 230 -32.64 34.21 32.08
C GLN A 230 -33.07 33.83 33.51
N SER A 231 -32.19 34.13 34.48
CA SER A 231 -32.38 34.10 35.95
C SER A 231 -32.31 32.69 36.56
N SER A 232 -31.32 32.36 37.39
CA SER A 232 -31.09 33.00 38.68
C SER A 232 -29.65 32.76 39.16
N LEU A 233 -28.90 33.83 39.39
CA LEU A 233 -27.66 33.83 40.16
C LEU A 233 -28.00 34.02 41.63
N SER A 234 -27.65 33.06 42.49
CA SER A 234 -27.42 33.28 43.93
C SER A 234 -26.57 32.16 44.53
N SER A 235 -25.32 32.53 44.82
CA SER A 235 -24.53 32.26 46.03
C SER A 235 -24.23 30.81 46.49
N SER A 236 -22.96 30.39 46.41
CA SER A 236 -21.98 30.49 47.53
C SER A 236 -20.69 29.68 47.30
N SER A 237 -19.53 30.36 47.43
CA SER A 237 -18.28 30.03 48.18
C SER A 237 -17.73 28.57 48.18
N THR A 238 -16.44 28.25 47.97
CA THR A 238 -15.22 28.77 48.62
C THR A 238 -13.90 28.23 47.98
N THR A 239 -12.90 29.13 47.90
CA THR A 239 -11.43 28.97 48.14
C THR A 239 -10.50 28.08 47.30
N THR A 240 -9.62 28.79 46.56
CA THR A 240 -8.14 28.66 46.44
C THR A 240 -7.49 27.38 45.91
N THR A 241 -6.85 27.45 44.73
CA THR A 241 -5.37 27.48 44.57
C THR A 241 -4.93 27.71 43.11
N THR A 242 -4.20 28.81 42.93
CA THR A 242 -2.99 28.98 42.10
C THR A 242 -2.92 28.40 40.68
N THR A 243 -3.28 29.27 39.74
CA THR A 243 -2.72 29.47 38.38
C THR A 243 -1.46 28.69 37.98
N THR A 244 -1.63 27.76 37.03
CA THR A 244 -0.74 27.64 35.87
C THR A 244 -1.60 27.56 34.61
N ASN A 245 -1.59 28.67 33.86
CA ASN A 245 -2.26 28.82 32.58
C ASN A 245 -1.50 27.97 31.55
N VAL A 246 -2.04 26.82 31.17
CA VAL A 246 -1.72 26.16 29.91
C VAL A 246 -2.82 26.52 28.94
N ASN A 247 -2.42 27.20 27.88
CA ASN A 247 -3.25 27.70 26.80
C ASN A 247 -4.27 26.65 26.35
N ALA A 248 -5.55 26.94 26.57
CA ALA A 248 -6.63 26.30 25.84
C ALA A 248 -6.49 26.70 24.36
N THR A 249 -5.75 25.87 23.61
CA THR A 249 -5.69 25.96 22.17
C THR A 249 -7.11 25.78 21.65
N THR A 250 -7.59 26.81 20.97
CA THR A 250 -8.84 26.84 20.20
C THR A 250 -9.08 25.50 19.50
N ILE A 251 -10.14 24.79 19.89
CA ILE A 251 -10.60 23.55 19.24
C ILE A 251 -10.95 23.93 17.79
N SER A 252 -10.06 23.64 16.85
CA SER A 252 -10.39 23.73 15.43
C SER A 252 -11.43 22.67 15.15
N THR A 253 -12.55 23.10 14.56
CA THR A 253 -13.67 22.27 14.10
C THR A 253 -13.33 21.42 12.87
N SER A 254 -12.04 21.13 12.65
CA SER A 254 -11.54 20.44 11.46
C SER A 254 -11.60 18.93 11.66
N THR A 255 -12.08 18.22 10.63
CA THR A 255 -11.98 16.76 10.52
C THR A 255 -10.54 16.31 10.81
N PRO A 256 -10.32 15.31 11.69
CA PRO A 256 -9.03 14.66 11.82
C PRO A 256 -8.49 14.19 10.47
N LEU A 257 -7.18 14.24 10.25
CA LEU A 257 -6.55 13.76 9.00
C LEU A 257 -7.21 14.30 7.71
N PRO A 258 -7.35 15.63 7.54
CA PRO A 258 -8.18 16.22 6.48
C PRO A 258 -7.63 16.01 5.06
N LEU A 259 -6.36 15.62 4.91
CA LEU A 259 -5.69 15.39 3.63
C LEU A 259 -5.56 13.90 3.27
N LEU A 260 -6.23 13.01 4.02
CA LEU A 260 -6.10 11.57 3.84
C LEU A 260 -6.65 11.14 2.47
N THR A 261 -5.77 10.60 1.62
CA THR A 261 -6.09 10.05 0.30
C THR A 261 -5.98 8.53 0.27
N TYR A 262 -5.11 7.95 1.12
CA TYR A 262 -4.96 6.51 1.26
C TYR A 262 -5.24 6.08 2.70
N PHE A 263 -6.15 5.13 2.86
CA PHE A 263 -6.44 4.52 4.15
C PHE A 263 -6.57 3.01 4.04
N ALA A 264 -5.81 2.30 4.86
CA ALA A 264 -5.84 0.85 4.93
C ALA A 264 -5.92 0.36 6.38
N ILE A 265 -6.88 -0.51 6.65
CA ILE A 265 -7.12 -1.07 7.98
C ILE A 265 -7.56 -2.53 7.89
N THR A 266 -7.05 -3.37 8.79
CA THR A 266 -7.63 -4.69 9.00
C THR A 266 -8.79 -4.59 9.98
N GLY A 267 -9.96 -4.93 9.47
CA GLY A 267 -11.18 -5.17 10.20
C GLY A 267 -11.02 -6.18 11.33
N THR A 268 -11.60 -5.81 12.45
CA THR A 268 -12.14 -6.72 13.45
C THR A 268 -13.65 -6.88 13.16
N PRO A 269 -14.34 -7.94 13.65
CA PRO A 269 -15.76 -8.19 13.32
C PRO A 269 -16.73 -7.03 13.65
N ASP A 270 -16.30 -6.09 14.48
CA ASP A 270 -17.01 -4.88 14.88
C ASP A 270 -16.83 -3.68 13.92
N ILE A 271 -15.90 -3.74 12.97
CA ILE A 271 -15.78 -2.75 11.89
C ILE A 271 -16.79 -3.10 10.79
N ASN A 272 -17.94 -2.43 10.82
CA ASN A 272 -19.08 -2.64 9.93
C ASN A 272 -19.55 -1.34 9.27
N ASP A 273 -20.62 -1.42 8.47
CA ASP A 273 -21.18 -0.28 7.71
C ASP A 273 -21.47 0.94 8.59
N HIS A 274 -21.97 0.75 9.82
CA HIS A 274 -22.33 1.84 10.73
C HIS A 274 -21.13 2.69 11.14
N VAL A 275 -19.94 2.08 11.23
CA VAL A 275 -18.72 2.74 11.69
C VAL A 275 -17.95 3.34 10.52
N ILE A 276 -17.87 2.63 9.39
CA ILE A 276 -17.10 3.09 8.24
C ILE A 276 -17.86 4.12 7.40
N THR A 277 -19.20 4.07 7.35
CA THR A 277 -20.01 5.01 6.57
C THR A 277 -19.80 6.47 7.00
N PRO A 278 -19.88 6.84 8.29
CA PRO A 278 -19.56 8.20 8.73
C PRO A 278 -18.13 8.62 8.39
N PHE A 279 -17.17 7.69 8.46
CA PHE A 279 -15.77 7.97 8.15
C PHE A 279 -15.57 8.32 6.66
N ILE A 280 -16.19 7.55 5.76
CA ILE A 280 -16.16 7.82 4.31
C ILE A 280 -16.81 9.18 4.00
N LYS A 281 -17.91 9.51 4.70
CA LYS A 281 -18.60 10.80 4.54
C LYS A 281 -17.75 12.00 4.97
N SER A 282 -16.89 11.83 5.98
CA SER A 282 -16.02 12.90 6.47
C SER A 282 -14.71 13.03 5.69
N HIS A 283 -14.22 11.96 5.06
CA HIS A 283 -12.97 11.91 4.31
C HIS A 283 -13.22 11.74 2.81
N THR A 284 -13.72 12.78 2.15
CA THR A 284 -14.12 12.73 0.73
C THR A 284 -12.94 12.80 -0.25
N ALA A 285 -11.74 13.12 0.24
CA ALA A 285 -10.50 13.13 -0.54
C ALA A 285 -9.88 11.74 -0.74
N LEU A 286 -10.51 10.68 -0.24
CA LEU A 286 -9.99 9.31 -0.36
C LEU A 286 -9.92 8.87 -1.83
N GLU A 287 -8.71 8.46 -2.23
CA GLU A 287 -8.36 7.91 -3.53
C GLU A 287 -8.13 6.40 -3.48
N SER A 288 -7.65 5.88 -2.35
CA SER A 288 -7.43 4.46 -2.13
C SER A 288 -7.95 4.05 -0.76
N LEU A 289 -8.85 3.07 -0.73
CA LEU A 289 -9.48 2.58 0.50
C LEU A 289 -9.34 1.07 0.59
N HIS A 290 -8.73 0.58 1.67
CA HIS A 290 -8.56 -0.85 1.91
C HIS A 290 -9.20 -1.23 3.25
N LEU A 291 -10.27 -2.01 3.16
CA LEU A 291 -11.06 -2.52 4.28
C LEU A 291 -10.90 -4.04 4.29
N LEU A 292 -9.90 -4.54 5.01
CA LEU A 292 -9.52 -5.95 4.95
C LEU A 292 -10.17 -6.72 6.09
N LYS A 293 -10.90 -7.79 5.83
CA LYS A 293 -11.60 -8.60 6.85
C LYS A 293 -12.59 -7.79 7.69
N CYS A 294 -13.19 -6.75 7.10
CA CYS A 294 -14.25 -5.96 7.73
C CYS A 294 -15.63 -6.61 7.52
N SER A 295 -16.55 -6.44 8.48
CA SER A 295 -17.93 -6.92 8.38
C SER A 295 -18.83 -5.88 7.68
N ILE A 296 -18.44 -5.52 6.45
CA ILE A 296 -19.13 -4.53 5.62
C ILE A 296 -20.05 -5.23 4.61
N THR A 297 -21.09 -4.51 4.17
CA THR A 297 -22.06 -4.99 3.19
C THR A 297 -22.11 -4.05 1.98
N ASP A 298 -23.03 -4.32 1.06
CA ASP A 298 -23.36 -3.45 -0.07
C ASP A 298 -23.66 -1.99 0.35
N ALA A 299 -24.10 -1.76 1.59
CA ALA A 299 -24.32 -0.41 2.12
C ALA A 299 -23.04 0.45 2.15
N THR A 300 -21.88 -0.15 2.46
CA THR A 300 -20.59 0.54 2.37
C THR A 300 -20.25 0.87 0.91
N LEU A 301 -20.48 -0.04 -0.04
CA LEU A 301 -20.24 0.22 -1.47
C LEU A 301 -21.15 1.32 -2.02
N ASP A 302 -22.41 1.36 -1.58
CA ASP A 302 -23.35 2.43 -1.93
C ASP A 302 -22.91 3.77 -1.35
N THR A 303 -22.35 3.77 -0.14
CA THR A 303 -21.76 4.98 0.46
C THR A 303 -20.55 5.46 -0.34
N ILE A 304 -19.62 4.57 -0.71
CA ILE A 304 -18.47 4.93 -1.56
C ILE A 304 -18.95 5.52 -2.89
N SER A 305 -19.92 4.86 -3.54
CA SER A 305 -20.52 5.34 -4.80
C SER A 305 -21.15 6.73 -4.68
N THR A 306 -21.66 7.08 -3.50
CA THR A 306 -22.34 8.37 -3.26
C THR A 306 -21.36 9.48 -2.90
N TYR A 307 -20.35 9.20 -2.07
CA TYR A 307 -19.49 10.23 -1.47
C TYR A 307 -18.09 10.31 -2.08
N LEU A 308 -17.62 9.26 -2.74
CA LEU A 308 -16.30 9.19 -3.40
C LEU A 308 -16.36 8.93 -4.92
N PRO A 309 -17.40 9.33 -5.68
CA PRO A 309 -17.55 8.88 -7.07
C PRO A 309 -16.41 9.34 -7.99
N THR A 310 -15.82 10.51 -7.70
CA THR A 310 -14.80 11.13 -8.56
C THR A 310 -13.38 10.97 -8.05
N THR A 311 -13.20 10.59 -6.77
CA THR A 311 -11.91 10.55 -6.11
C THR A 311 -11.35 9.13 -6.00
N ILE A 312 -12.20 8.10 -5.86
CA ILE A 312 -11.73 6.73 -5.65
C ILE A 312 -11.12 6.12 -6.91
N HIS A 313 -9.88 5.63 -6.78
CA HIS A 313 -9.09 4.96 -7.82
C HIS A 313 -8.86 3.47 -7.50
N ALA A 314 -8.67 3.13 -6.23
CA ALA A 314 -8.40 1.76 -5.82
C ALA A 314 -9.21 1.37 -4.57
N LEU A 315 -9.73 0.14 -4.57
CA LEU A 315 -10.52 -0.40 -3.47
C LEU A 315 -10.06 -1.81 -3.12
N GLY A 316 -9.66 -2.06 -1.88
CA GLY A 316 -9.31 -3.41 -1.39
C GLY A 316 -10.34 -3.91 -0.39
N LEU A 317 -11.01 -5.02 -0.68
CA LEU A 317 -12.09 -5.58 0.15
C LEU A 317 -11.78 -7.01 0.61
N PHE A 318 -10.48 -7.35 0.73
CA PHE A 318 -10.02 -8.70 1.06
C PHE A 318 -10.82 -9.30 2.21
N GLY A 319 -11.43 -10.48 2.05
CA GLY A 319 -12.14 -11.16 3.13
C GLY A 319 -13.46 -10.50 3.57
N CYS A 320 -14.02 -9.58 2.78
CA CYS A 320 -15.36 -9.03 3.03
C CYS A 320 -16.41 -9.91 2.34
N GLU A 321 -16.90 -10.92 3.06
CA GLU A 321 -17.77 -11.98 2.52
C GLU A 321 -19.24 -11.54 2.29
N ASN A 322 -19.69 -10.43 2.89
CA ASN A 322 -21.08 -9.97 2.82
C ASN A 322 -21.36 -8.99 1.66
N ILE A 323 -20.47 -8.97 0.66
CA ILE A 323 -20.57 -8.09 -0.51
C ILE A 323 -21.10 -8.88 -1.69
N THR A 324 -22.03 -8.29 -2.45
CA THR A 324 -22.61 -8.92 -3.64
C THR A 324 -21.95 -8.47 -4.95
N SER A 325 -21.98 -9.34 -5.95
CA SER A 325 -21.52 -9.00 -7.32
C SER A 325 -22.34 -7.85 -7.91
N HIS A 326 -23.62 -7.73 -7.55
CA HIS A 326 -24.48 -6.63 -7.98
C HIS A 326 -23.96 -5.28 -7.47
N ALA A 327 -23.62 -5.18 -6.18
CA ALA A 327 -23.09 -3.93 -5.62
C ALA A 327 -21.71 -3.57 -6.17
N VAL A 328 -20.84 -4.56 -6.42
CA VAL A 328 -19.54 -4.32 -7.10
C VAL A 328 -19.77 -3.75 -8.51
N ARG A 329 -20.70 -4.32 -9.30
CA ARG A 329 -21.02 -3.78 -10.63
C ARG A 329 -21.63 -2.37 -10.57
N LYS A 330 -22.49 -2.12 -9.58
CA LYS A 330 -23.07 -0.78 -9.33
C LYS A 330 -21.98 0.24 -9.00
N LEU A 331 -21.05 -0.10 -8.10
CA LEU A 331 -19.90 0.73 -7.75
C LEU A 331 -19.03 1.05 -8.98
N ILE A 332 -18.67 0.03 -9.77
CA ILE A 332 -17.86 0.19 -10.98
C ILE A 332 -18.46 1.21 -11.95
N ARG A 333 -19.80 1.23 -12.05
CA ARG A 333 -20.53 2.16 -12.93
C ARG A 333 -20.68 3.55 -12.31
N ALA A 334 -20.79 3.65 -10.99
CA ALA A 334 -20.92 4.92 -10.27
C ALA A 334 -19.59 5.69 -10.16
N CYS A 335 -18.46 4.98 -10.06
CA CYS A 335 -17.13 5.58 -9.86
C CYS A 335 -16.29 5.50 -11.14
N PRO A 336 -16.29 6.51 -12.04
CA PRO A 336 -15.58 6.46 -13.32
C PRO A 336 -14.05 6.42 -13.23
N HIS A 337 -13.46 6.90 -12.13
CA HIS A 337 -12.00 6.93 -11.94
C HIS A 337 -11.45 5.65 -11.28
N LEU A 338 -12.31 4.70 -10.92
CA LEU A 338 -11.89 3.43 -10.35
C LEU A 338 -11.08 2.62 -11.36
N LEU A 339 -9.86 2.24 -10.97
CA LEU A 339 -8.86 1.51 -11.77
C LEU A 339 -8.68 0.07 -11.30
N MET A 340 -8.94 -0.21 -10.02
CA MET A 340 -8.70 -1.53 -9.45
C MET A 340 -9.60 -1.83 -8.24
N ILE A 341 -10.06 -3.08 -8.17
CA ILE A 341 -10.74 -3.63 -6.99
C ILE A 341 -10.13 -4.96 -6.59
N GLY A 342 -9.61 -5.08 -5.37
CA GLY A 342 -9.23 -6.36 -4.77
C GLY A 342 -10.43 -7.02 -4.08
N LEU A 343 -10.75 -8.25 -4.47
CA LEU A 343 -11.94 -9.03 -4.04
C LEU A 343 -11.56 -10.43 -3.52
N GLU A 344 -10.29 -10.65 -3.22
CA GLU A 344 -9.81 -11.92 -2.73
C GLU A 344 -10.53 -12.30 -1.43
N ASN A 345 -10.95 -13.56 -1.32
CA ASN A 345 -11.75 -14.06 -0.20
C ASN A 345 -13.08 -13.32 0.03
N CYS A 346 -13.64 -12.62 -0.96
CA CYS A 346 -15.04 -12.11 -0.91
C CYS A 346 -16.08 -13.15 -1.33
N LEU A 347 -15.66 -14.35 -1.77
CA LEU A 347 -16.54 -15.42 -2.25
C LEU A 347 -17.42 -15.04 -3.45
N LEU A 348 -17.01 -14.03 -4.23
CA LEU A 348 -17.73 -13.57 -5.41
C LEU A 348 -17.49 -14.50 -6.60
N PRO A 349 -18.52 -15.17 -7.15
CA PRO A 349 -18.31 -16.13 -8.21
C PRO A 349 -17.85 -15.48 -9.51
N LEU A 350 -16.89 -16.10 -10.20
CA LEU A 350 -16.37 -15.60 -11.48
C LEU A 350 -17.47 -15.49 -12.55
N HIS A 351 -18.45 -16.40 -12.55
CA HIS A 351 -19.56 -16.37 -13.51
C HIS A 351 -20.48 -15.14 -13.39
N ALA A 352 -20.45 -14.40 -12.27
CA ALA A 352 -21.18 -13.14 -12.13
C ALA A 352 -20.51 -11.96 -12.88
N PHE A 353 -19.32 -12.19 -13.43
CA PHE A 353 -18.54 -11.24 -14.21
C PHE A 353 -18.13 -11.88 -15.55
N PRO A 354 -19.09 -12.16 -16.45
CA PRO A 354 -18.82 -12.84 -17.72
C PRO A 354 -17.87 -12.06 -18.64
N GLU A 355 -17.71 -10.75 -18.42
CA GLU A 355 -16.79 -9.89 -19.16
C GLU A 355 -15.32 -10.13 -18.81
N VAL A 356 -15.06 -10.79 -17.67
CA VAL A 356 -13.70 -11.06 -17.17
C VAL A 356 -13.22 -12.37 -17.77
N THR A 357 -12.42 -12.27 -18.83
CA THR A 357 -11.90 -13.42 -19.59
C THR A 357 -10.50 -13.83 -19.17
N GLY A 358 -10.12 -15.08 -19.43
CA GLY A 358 -8.74 -15.55 -19.26
C GLY A 358 -8.31 -15.76 -17.81
N ARG A 359 -9.26 -16.07 -16.92
CA ARG A 359 -8.99 -16.38 -15.52
C ARG A 359 -9.43 -17.79 -15.17
N ASP A 360 -8.56 -18.49 -14.45
CA ASP A 360 -8.84 -19.79 -13.87
C ASP A 360 -9.27 -19.62 -12.42
N GLY A 361 -10.35 -20.31 -12.00
CA GLY A 361 -10.83 -20.30 -10.63
C GLY A 361 -12.34 -20.16 -10.49
N ARG A 362 -12.87 -20.45 -9.28
CA ARG A 362 -14.31 -20.33 -8.99
C ARG A 362 -14.73 -18.91 -8.62
N TYR A 363 -13.82 -18.12 -8.05
CA TYR A 363 -14.09 -16.82 -7.48
C TYR A 363 -13.20 -15.74 -8.07
N VAL A 364 -13.71 -14.51 -8.16
CA VAL A 364 -12.93 -13.33 -8.56
C VAL A 364 -12.04 -12.89 -7.42
N GLN A 365 -10.73 -12.77 -7.69
CA GLN A 365 -9.76 -12.26 -6.70
C GLN A 365 -9.44 -10.78 -6.87
N ILE A 366 -9.45 -10.28 -8.11
CA ILE A 366 -9.08 -8.89 -8.42
C ILE A 366 -9.82 -8.47 -9.68
N LEU A 367 -10.21 -7.21 -9.82
CA LEU A 367 -10.70 -6.62 -11.06
C LEU A 367 -9.74 -5.47 -11.39
N GLY A 368 -8.93 -5.65 -12.44
CA GLY A 368 -8.00 -4.62 -12.90
C GLY A 368 -8.66 -3.65 -13.88
N TYR A 369 -7.87 -2.75 -14.43
CA TYR A 369 -8.37 -1.71 -15.33
C TYR A 369 -9.16 -2.28 -16.52
N ALA A 370 -8.63 -3.30 -17.20
CA ALA A 370 -9.29 -3.93 -18.35
C ALA A 370 -10.65 -4.53 -18.00
N ASP A 371 -10.73 -5.24 -16.87
CA ASP A 371 -11.95 -5.87 -16.37
C ASP A 371 -13.02 -4.81 -16.05
N ILE A 372 -12.62 -3.75 -15.37
CA ILE A 372 -13.51 -2.64 -14.99
C ILE A 372 -14.06 -1.94 -16.24
N MET A 373 -13.22 -1.68 -17.26
CA MET A 373 -13.68 -1.10 -18.52
C MET A 373 -14.66 -2.01 -19.26
N ALA A 374 -14.41 -3.33 -19.26
CA ALA A 374 -15.31 -4.29 -19.87
C ALA A 374 -16.68 -4.30 -19.18
N ILE A 375 -16.71 -4.30 -17.84
CA ILE A 375 -17.95 -4.24 -17.04
C ILE A 375 -18.72 -2.94 -17.26
N ARG A 376 -18.04 -1.80 -17.42
CA ARG A 376 -18.68 -0.51 -17.72
C ARG A 376 -19.32 -0.48 -19.12
N SER A 377 -18.70 -1.16 -20.08
CA SER A 377 -19.15 -1.19 -21.46
C SER A 377 -20.37 -2.10 -21.68
N ASN A 378 -20.69 -2.99 -20.73
CA ASN A 378 -21.84 -3.90 -20.81
C ASN A 378 -22.90 -3.61 -19.72
N PRO A 379 -23.94 -2.80 -20.02
CA PRO A 379 -24.96 -2.44 -19.05
C PRO A 379 -25.90 -3.60 -18.65
N ASP A 380 -26.09 -4.62 -19.49
CA ASP A 380 -27.18 -5.60 -19.34
C ASP A 380 -26.70 -7.03 -19.01
N THR A 381 -26.62 -7.36 -17.71
CA THR A 381 -26.61 -8.76 -17.24
C THR A 381 -27.48 -9.00 -15.99
N THR A 382 -28.31 -8.02 -15.57
CA THR A 382 -29.17 -8.17 -14.37
C THR A 382 -30.60 -8.65 -14.66
N THR A 383 -30.89 -9.21 -15.83
CA THR A 383 -32.23 -9.76 -16.12
C THR A 383 -32.18 -11.11 -16.83
N THR A 384 -32.93 -12.06 -16.23
CA THR A 384 -33.49 -13.31 -16.77
C THR A 384 -32.61 -14.56 -16.89
N THR A 385 -32.79 -15.50 -15.95
CA THR A 385 -33.44 -16.79 -16.24
C THR A 385 -34.17 -17.32 -15.00
N THR A 386 -35.41 -16.90 -14.82
CA THR A 386 -36.45 -17.69 -14.15
C THR A 386 -37.24 -18.35 -15.27
N THR A 387 -36.94 -19.60 -15.60
CA THR A 387 -37.83 -20.44 -16.41
C THR A 387 -38.75 -21.18 -15.46
N ASN A 388 -39.97 -20.66 -15.33
CA ASN A 388 -41.12 -21.43 -14.85
C ASN A 388 -41.39 -22.59 -15.83
N SER A 389 -41.33 -23.83 -15.34
CA SER A 389 -42.10 -24.94 -15.90
C SER A 389 -43.03 -25.47 -14.79
N THR A 390 -44.30 -25.10 -14.96
CA THR A 390 -45.54 -25.76 -14.53
C THR A 390 -45.47 -27.06 -13.71
N VAL A 391 -46.07 -26.95 -12.52
CA VAL A 391 -46.90 -27.91 -11.78
C VAL A 391 -47.36 -29.16 -12.56
N GLU A 392 -47.02 -30.34 -12.05
CA GLU A 392 -47.95 -31.46 -11.91
C GLU A 392 -47.81 -32.00 -10.48
N GLU A 393 -48.95 -31.99 -9.77
CA GLU A 393 -49.17 -32.62 -8.47
C GLU A 393 -49.35 -34.13 -8.66
N GLU A 394 -48.65 -34.95 -7.88
CA GLU A 394 -49.21 -36.23 -7.42
C GLU A 394 -48.82 -36.45 -5.95
N GLU A 395 -49.85 -36.47 -5.09
CA GLU A 395 -49.79 -36.99 -3.73
C GLU A 395 -49.60 -38.52 -3.76
N GLY A 396 -48.74 -39.04 -2.88
CA GLY A 396 -48.58 -40.48 -2.66
C GLY A 396 -47.99 -40.79 -1.28
N ILE A 397 -48.85 -41.26 -0.39
CA ILE A 397 -48.62 -41.53 1.04
C ILE A 397 -47.91 -42.90 1.28
N MET A 398 -47.00 -42.92 2.27
CA MET A 398 -46.49 -44.04 3.11
C MET A 398 -45.96 -45.35 2.47
N HIS A 399 -44.72 -45.73 2.80
CA HIS A 399 -44.50 -46.80 3.80
C HIS A 399 -43.03 -46.96 4.24
N ILE A 400 -42.89 -47.19 5.54
CA ILE A 400 -41.73 -47.72 6.28
C ILE A 400 -41.35 -49.11 5.73
N ASN A 401 -40.05 -49.39 5.61
CA ASN A 401 -39.50 -50.67 6.04
C ASN A 401 -37.98 -50.62 6.21
N ASP A 402 -37.56 -50.89 7.44
CA ASP A 402 -36.26 -51.42 7.83
C ASP A 402 -35.99 -52.77 7.15
N GLY A 403 -34.72 -53.09 6.96
CA GLY A 403 -34.31 -54.41 6.47
C GLY A 403 -32.80 -54.51 6.28
N ASP A 404 -32.13 -54.91 7.35
CA ASP A 404 -30.75 -55.40 7.40
C ASP A 404 -30.45 -56.41 6.28
N ASN A 405 -29.20 -56.40 5.81
CA ASN A 405 -28.42 -57.64 5.60
C ASN A 405 -26.92 -57.31 5.49
N ASP A 406 -26.21 -57.66 6.56
CA ASP A 406 -24.79 -58.03 6.56
C ASP A 406 -24.52 -59.16 5.56
N MET A 407 -23.31 -59.18 4.95
CA MET A 407 -22.32 -60.26 5.07
C MET A 407 -21.16 -60.11 4.08
N ASP A 408 -19.95 -60.16 4.66
CA ASP A 408 -18.71 -60.81 4.21
C ASP A 408 -17.99 -60.32 2.94
N MET A 409 -16.76 -59.78 3.04
CA MET A 409 -15.44 -60.40 3.36
C MET A 409 -14.79 -61.10 2.15
N ASP A 410 -13.46 -60.90 2.10
CA ASP A 410 -12.41 -61.49 1.27
C ASP A 410 -12.14 -60.81 -0.09
N ASP A 411 -11.00 -60.14 -0.33
CA ASP A 411 -9.57 -60.51 -0.29
C ASP A 411 -9.04 -60.80 -1.72
N ASP A 412 -7.75 -60.55 -1.88
CA ASP A 412 -6.85 -60.81 -3.01
C ASP A 412 -6.66 -59.73 -4.10
N GLY A 413 -5.43 -59.20 -4.10
CA GLY A 413 -4.50 -59.72 -5.12
C GLY A 413 -4.12 -58.77 -6.25
N ASN A 414 -3.15 -57.90 -5.98
CA ASN A 414 -1.91 -57.72 -6.74
C ASN A 414 -1.86 -58.22 -8.21
N ASN A 415 -1.63 -57.33 -9.19
CA ASN A 415 -0.52 -57.56 -10.14
C ASN A 415 -0.07 -56.31 -10.94
N ASN A 416 1.19 -55.98 -10.68
CA ASN A 416 2.29 -55.46 -11.49
C ASN A 416 2.26 -55.37 -13.03
N ASN A 417 3.24 -54.56 -13.49
CA ASN A 417 4.06 -54.56 -14.71
C ASN A 417 3.61 -53.62 -15.84
N ASN A 418 4.34 -52.53 -16.09
CA ASN A 418 5.69 -52.37 -16.70
C ASN A 418 5.59 -52.13 -18.21
N ASN A 419 6.28 -51.08 -18.68
CA ASN A 419 7.11 -51.03 -19.90
C ASN A 419 7.71 -49.61 -20.02
N ASP A 420 8.91 -49.44 -19.47
CA ASP A 420 10.20 -49.30 -20.16
C ASP A 420 10.32 -48.53 -21.50
N ASP A 421 11.45 -47.80 -21.55
CA ASP A 421 12.38 -47.49 -22.64
C ASP A 421 12.28 -46.15 -23.43
N ASP A 422 13.25 -45.27 -23.10
CA ASP A 422 14.34 -44.71 -23.94
C ASP A 422 14.04 -44.16 -25.36
N ASP A 423 14.48 -42.93 -25.65
CA ASP A 423 15.79 -42.66 -26.30
C ASP A 423 15.86 -41.27 -27.01
N ASP A 424 17.03 -40.66 -26.85
CA ASP A 424 17.80 -39.67 -27.63
C ASP A 424 17.20 -38.64 -28.63
N GLY A 425 17.80 -37.45 -28.60
CA GLY A 425 18.52 -36.98 -29.80
C GLY A 425 18.11 -35.67 -30.48
N ASN A 426 18.78 -34.58 -30.07
CA ASN A 426 19.64 -33.72 -30.90
C ASN A 426 19.11 -32.79 -32.04
N ASP A 427 19.55 -31.53 -31.92
CA ASP A 427 20.10 -30.61 -32.94
C ASP A 427 19.30 -29.97 -34.10
N ASN A 428 19.41 -28.63 -34.06
CA ASN A 428 19.86 -27.70 -35.12
C ASN A 428 18.90 -27.03 -36.11
N ASP A 429 19.01 -25.70 -36.03
CA ASP A 429 19.34 -24.73 -37.08
C ASP A 429 18.28 -24.14 -38.02
N ASN A 430 18.25 -22.80 -37.95
CA ASN A 430 18.28 -21.80 -39.02
C ASN A 430 17.19 -21.79 -40.10
N ASP A 431 16.48 -20.65 -40.20
CA ASP A 431 16.60 -19.74 -41.35
C ASP A 431 15.87 -18.42 -41.03
N MET A 432 16.58 -17.29 -40.95
CA MET A 432 16.67 -16.28 -42.00
C MET A 432 15.36 -15.95 -42.70
N ASN A 433 14.83 -14.75 -42.45
CA ASN A 433 14.28 -13.96 -43.55
C ASN A 433 14.45 -12.45 -43.32
N MET A 434 15.16 -11.83 -44.27
CA MET A 434 15.14 -10.39 -44.51
C MET A 434 13.99 -10.09 -45.47
N ASP A 435 13.25 -9.00 -45.26
CA ASP A 435 12.86 -8.17 -46.40
C ASP A 435 12.61 -6.71 -45.99
N ALA A 436 12.84 -5.82 -46.96
CA ALA A 436 12.96 -4.38 -46.85
C ALA A 436 11.82 -3.64 -47.58
N GLY A 437 11.65 -2.35 -47.26
CA GLY A 437 10.90 -1.36 -48.04
C GLY A 437 9.39 -1.37 -47.79
N ASN A 438 8.66 -0.24 -47.79
CA ASN A 438 8.90 1.01 -48.49
C ASN A 438 8.09 2.17 -47.84
N ASP A 439 8.51 3.39 -48.14
CA ASP A 439 7.87 4.69 -47.83
C ASP A 439 6.43 4.84 -48.37
N ASP A 440 5.57 5.61 -47.70
CA ASP A 440 5.06 6.89 -48.25
C ASP A 440 4.14 7.68 -47.29
N MET A 441 4.27 9.01 -47.40
CA MET A 441 3.49 10.05 -46.71
C MET A 441 2.03 10.11 -47.15
N ASN A 442 1.10 10.45 -46.24
CA ASN A 442 0.22 11.60 -46.49
C ASN A 442 -0.51 12.17 -45.25
N HIS A 443 -0.90 13.43 -45.40
CA HIS A 443 -1.35 14.45 -44.46
C HIS A 443 -2.68 14.26 -43.68
N ASN A 444 -2.66 14.89 -42.48
CA ASN A 444 -3.70 15.68 -41.78
C ASN A 444 -5.12 15.12 -41.61
N LEU A 445 -5.55 14.98 -40.35
CA LEU A 445 -6.57 15.81 -39.66
C LEU A 445 -6.85 15.17 -38.29
N GLU A 446 -6.79 15.92 -37.18
CA GLU A 446 -7.59 15.74 -35.94
C GLU A 446 -7.09 16.74 -34.89
N GLN A 447 -7.89 17.75 -34.54
CA GLN A 447 -8.87 17.74 -33.44
C GLN A 447 -8.23 17.56 -32.06
N THR A 448 -8.46 18.59 -31.26
CA THR A 448 -8.07 18.75 -29.85
C THR A 448 -8.60 17.61 -28.98
N THR A 449 -7.71 16.75 -28.48
CA THR A 449 -8.00 15.81 -27.39
C THR A 449 -6.99 16.03 -26.26
N ALA A 450 -7.52 16.12 -25.05
CA ALA A 450 -6.75 16.24 -23.81
C ALA A 450 -5.74 15.09 -23.69
N VAL A 451 -4.51 15.45 -23.32
CA VAL A 451 -3.41 14.51 -23.07
C VAL A 451 -3.72 13.72 -21.79
N PRO A 452 -3.78 12.38 -21.83
CA PRO A 452 -3.89 11.57 -20.61
C PRO A 452 -2.57 11.63 -19.82
N PRO A 453 -2.60 11.54 -18.48
CA PRO A 453 -1.38 11.51 -17.69
C PRO A 453 -0.54 10.27 -18.03
N GLN A 454 0.78 10.46 -18.03
CA GLN A 454 1.78 9.52 -18.53
C GLN A 454 1.80 8.19 -17.73
N GLY A 455 1.85 7.07 -18.46
CA GLY A 455 1.70 5.70 -17.94
C GLY A 455 2.81 5.15 -17.03
N ASN A 456 3.66 5.98 -16.44
CA ASN A 456 4.64 5.53 -15.44
C ASN A 456 4.16 5.75 -13.99
N GLU A 457 3.35 6.77 -13.71
CA GLU A 457 2.83 7.04 -12.35
C GLU A 457 1.67 6.11 -11.98
N ILE A 458 0.92 5.61 -12.98
CA ILE A 458 -0.21 4.68 -12.79
C ILE A 458 0.29 3.26 -12.48
N ASN A 459 1.45 2.88 -13.01
CA ASN A 459 2.03 1.54 -12.81
C ASN A 459 2.65 1.38 -11.41
N ASP A 460 3.31 2.41 -10.87
CA ASP A 460 3.88 2.34 -9.50
C ASP A 460 2.78 2.16 -8.43
N GLY A 461 1.63 2.84 -8.57
CA GLY A 461 0.48 2.65 -7.67
C GLY A 461 -0.24 1.31 -7.86
N MET A 462 -0.29 0.79 -9.09
CA MET A 462 -0.82 -0.56 -9.36
C MET A 462 0.09 -1.64 -8.79
N ASP A 463 1.41 -1.48 -8.88
CA ASP A 463 2.39 -2.43 -8.35
C ASP A 463 2.45 -2.39 -6.82
N GLU A 464 2.30 -1.21 -6.17
CA GLU A 464 2.16 -1.14 -4.71
C GLU A 464 0.87 -1.78 -4.21
N VAL A 465 -0.29 -1.53 -4.84
CA VAL A 465 -1.56 -2.16 -4.41
C VAL A 465 -1.62 -3.63 -4.80
N ARG A 466 -1.05 -4.04 -5.94
CA ARG A 466 -0.88 -5.45 -6.30
C ARG A 466 0.10 -6.14 -5.34
N ALA A 467 1.20 -5.48 -4.96
CA ALA A 467 2.12 -6.00 -3.94
C ALA A 467 1.49 -6.00 -2.55
N LEU A 468 0.59 -5.07 -2.22
CA LEU A 468 -0.17 -5.10 -0.97
C LEU A 468 -1.13 -6.30 -0.98
N VAL A 469 -1.98 -6.42 -2.00
CA VAL A 469 -2.93 -7.54 -2.16
C VAL A 469 -2.18 -8.89 -2.18
N LEU A 470 -1.07 -9.00 -2.91
CA LEU A 470 -0.25 -10.22 -2.95
C LEU A 470 0.52 -10.47 -1.64
N SER A 471 1.11 -9.45 -1.01
CA SER A 471 1.80 -9.63 0.28
C SER A 471 0.85 -9.97 1.42
N LEU A 472 -0.42 -9.55 1.31
CA LEU A 472 -1.48 -9.91 2.25
C LEU A 472 -2.01 -11.33 2.01
N ALA A 473 -1.95 -11.83 0.77
CA ALA A 473 -2.17 -13.24 0.45
C ALA A 473 -1.02 -14.14 0.95
N ASP A 474 0.24 -13.68 0.87
CA ASP A 474 1.42 -14.43 1.34
C ASP A 474 1.52 -14.48 2.88
N ASN A 475 0.93 -13.51 3.59
CA ASN A 475 0.85 -13.50 5.06
C ASN A 475 -0.23 -14.43 5.66
N THR A 476 -0.76 -15.37 4.88
CA THR A 476 -1.74 -16.39 5.31
C THR A 476 -1.19 -17.46 6.27
N HIS A 477 0.08 -17.38 6.69
CA HIS A 477 0.66 -18.30 7.67
C HIS A 477 0.44 -17.96 9.15
N TYR A 478 -0.26 -16.88 9.47
CA TYR A 478 -0.73 -16.66 10.85
C TYR A 478 -2.21 -17.04 10.99
N SER A 479 -2.44 -18.31 11.35
CA SER A 479 -3.71 -18.75 11.94
C SER A 479 -4.04 -17.89 13.16
N ILE A 480 -5.23 -17.28 13.12
CA ILE A 480 -6.07 -16.68 14.17
C ILE A 480 -5.38 -16.35 15.50
#